data_AF-X0RYW2-F1
#
_entry.id   AF-X0RYW2-F1
#
_cell.length_a   1.000
_cell.length_b   1.000
_cell.length_c   1.000
_cell.angle_alpha   90.00
_cell.angle_beta   90.00
_cell.angle_gamma   90.00
#
_symmetry.space_group_name_H-M   'P 1'
#
loop_
_entity.id
_entity.type
_entity.pdbx_description
1 polymer ?
#
loop_
_entity_poly.entity_id
_entity_poly.type
_entity_poly.pdbx_seq_one_letter_code
_entity_poly.pdbx_strand_id
1 'polypeptide(L)'
;AVFFDDYANTLIVGPTMRPLTDAKRISREKLSYIVDSTAAPVAGMALISTWVGYELGLINDALKAVGIEANSYTIFLKSIPFRFYDILALALVFLVGYLMRDFGPMLTAEQRARKTGKVLADGAIPMATMEIDAVESDKDVKLKISNALVPIITLVVVAFFGLWYNGGGSKLPITLANIRDAFGEADASVALLWGAACSGIVAICMATMQKILTLHEAFEAWVNGAKSLVITCVILTFAWSLGSIAEKVGTADYLV
;
A
#
# COMPACT_ATOMS: atom_id res chain seq x y z
N ALA A 1 9.15 -4.48 -1.03
CA ALA A 1 7.98 -3.62 -1.15
C ALA A 1 6.77 -4.48 -1.48
N VAL A 2 5.66 -4.25 -0.82
CA VAL A 2 4.34 -4.76 -1.20
C VAL A 2 3.81 -3.78 -2.23
N PHE A 3 3.97 -4.09 -3.52
CA PHE A 3 3.82 -3.11 -4.60
C PHE A 3 2.38 -2.77 -4.96
N PHE A 4 1.41 -3.57 -4.51
CA PHE A 4 0.01 -3.41 -4.92
C PHE A 4 -0.78 -2.46 -4.01
N ASP A 5 -0.27 -2.11 -2.82
CA ASP A 5 -0.95 -1.19 -1.89
C ASP A 5 0.05 -0.57 -0.90
N ASP A 6 -0.04 0.74 -0.71
CA ASP A 6 0.87 1.54 0.12
C ASP A 6 0.60 1.36 1.63
N TYR A 7 -0.66 1.24 2.03
CA TYR A 7 -1.01 0.96 3.43
C TYR A 7 -0.58 -0.44 3.85
N ALA A 8 -0.86 -1.46 3.03
CA ALA A 8 -0.43 -2.83 3.26
C ALA A 8 1.10 -2.92 3.31
N ASN A 9 1.81 -2.19 2.45
CA ASN A 9 3.26 -2.11 2.50
C ASN A 9 3.75 -1.62 3.88
N THR A 10 3.19 -0.53 4.38
CA THR A 10 3.62 0.03 5.66
C THR A 10 3.26 -0.86 6.85
N LEU A 11 2.07 -1.47 6.83
CA LEU A 11 1.59 -2.37 7.88
C LEU A 11 2.33 -3.71 7.92
N ILE A 12 2.78 -4.24 6.79
CA ILE A 12 3.47 -5.52 6.71
C ILE A 12 4.98 -5.33 6.83
N VAL A 13 5.57 -4.52 5.94
CA VAL A 13 7.03 -4.38 5.82
C VAL A 13 7.61 -3.72 7.07
N GLY A 14 6.92 -2.73 7.63
CA GLY A 14 7.35 -2.06 8.85
C GLY A 14 7.66 -3.05 9.98
N PRO A 15 6.65 -3.72 10.58
CA PRO A 15 6.84 -4.72 11.63
C PRO A 15 7.78 -5.87 11.24
N THR A 16 7.67 -6.40 10.01
CA THR A 16 8.50 -7.53 9.55
C THR A 16 9.99 -7.18 9.52
N MET A 17 10.33 -5.93 9.16
CA MET A 17 11.72 -5.48 9.07
C MET A 17 12.28 -4.94 10.39
N ARG A 18 11.43 -4.71 11.42
CA ARG A 18 11.88 -4.20 12.73
C ARG A 18 12.96 -5.08 13.37
N PRO A 19 12.82 -6.41 13.51
CA PRO A 19 13.85 -7.24 14.15
C PRO A 19 15.19 -7.21 13.42
N LEU A 20 15.15 -7.22 12.08
CA LEU A 20 16.34 -7.17 11.24
C LEU A 20 17.08 -5.82 11.37
N THR A 21 16.33 -4.72 11.37
CA THR A 21 16.89 -3.37 11.48
C THR A 21 17.40 -3.08 12.90
N ASP A 22 16.76 -3.61 13.93
CA ASP A 22 17.23 -3.52 15.31
C ASP A 22 18.56 -4.25 15.50
N ALA A 23 18.67 -5.46 14.97
CA ALA A 23 19.91 -6.23 15.00
C ALA A 23 21.09 -5.51 14.31
N LYS A 24 20.79 -4.63 13.34
CA LYS A 24 21.76 -3.80 12.62
C LYS A 24 21.89 -2.38 13.17
N ARG A 25 21.22 -2.06 14.28
CA ARG A 25 21.24 -0.73 14.93
C ARG A 25 20.85 0.41 13.96
N ILE A 26 19.89 0.14 13.09
CA ILE A 26 19.30 1.15 12.20
C ILE A 26 18.21 1.89 13.00
N SER A 27 18.21 3.21 12.92
CA SER A 27 17.20 4.05 13.59
C SER A 27 15.78 3.76 13.10
N ARG A 28 14.78 3.90 13.98
CA ARG A 28 13.36 3.72 13.60
C ARG A 28 12.90 4.75 12.58
N GLU A 29 13.45 5.95 12.67
CA GLU A 29 13.21 7.07 11.75
C GLU A 29 13.69 6.73 10.33
N LYS A 30 14.84 6.07 10.19
CA LYS A 30 15.34 5.62 8.89
C LYS A 30 14.51 4.48 8.32
N LEU A 31 14.10 3.52 9.17
CA LEU A 31 13.18 2.46 8.74
C LEU A 31 11.84 3.05 8.27
N SER A 32 11.25 3.99 9.02
CA SER A 32 9.99 4.62 8.61
C SER A 32 10.14 5.38 7.30
N TYR A 33 11.25 6.12 7.12
CA TYR A 33 11.53 6.81 5.87
C TYR A 33 11.59 5.86 4.67
N ILE A 34 12.30 4.73 4.80
CA ILE A 34 12.42 3.73 3.72
C ILE A 34 11.06 3.08 3.42
N VAL A 35 10.32 2.69 4.47
CA VAL A 35 9.01 2.03 4.30
C VAL A 35 8.01 2.97 3.64
N ASP A 36 7.93 4.21 4.10
CA ASP A 36 7.01 5.23 3.57
C ASP A 36 7.37 5.66 2.14
N SER A 37 8.65 5.97 1.90
CA SER A 37 9.14 6.38 0.56
C SER A 37 9.10 5.25 -0.48
N THR A 38 8.84 4.01 -0.07
CA THR A 38 8.63 2.87 -0.97
C THR A 38 7.19 2.38 -0.98
N ALA A 39 6.29 2.98 -0.22
CA ALA A 39 4.87 2.65 -0.19
C ALA A 39 4.17 3.27 -1.41
N ALA A 40 3.84 4.56 -1.32
CA ALA A 40 3.11 5.25 -2.38
C ALA A 40 3.88 5.31 -3.72
N PRO A 41 5.20 5.58 -3.77
CA PRO A 41 5.94 5.61 -5.03
C PRO A 41 5.93 4.29 -5.81
N VAL A 42 6.08 3.15 -5.12
CA VAL A 42 6.03 1.84 -5.78
C VAL A 42 4.61 1.53 -6.23
N ALA A 43 3.61 1.83 -5.39
CA ALA A 43 2.21 1.61 -5.74
C ALA A 43 1.75 2.47 -6.92
N GLY A 44 2.18 3.73 -7.02
CA GLY A 44 1.84 4.64 -8.11
C GLY A 44 2.51 4.31 -9.45
N MET A 45 3.69 3.68 -9.42
CA MET A 45 4.37 3.21 -10.65
C MET A 45 4.07 1.75 -11.01
N ALA A 46 3.51 0.98 -10.07
CA ALA A 46 3.14 -0.40 -10.34
C ALA A 46 2.07 -0.42 -11.43
N LEU A 47 2.26 -1.32 -12.41
CA LEU A 47 1.29 -1.52 -13.48
C LEU A 47 -0.08 -1.99 -12.95
N ILE A 48 -0.07 -2.56 -11.74
CA ILE A 48 -1.24 -2.95 -10.97
C ILE A 48 -1.03 -2.58 -9.51
N SER A 49 -1.91 -1.73 -8.99
CA SER A 49 -2.05 -1.41 -7.58
C SER A 49 -3.47 -0.94 -7.29
N THR A 50 -3.78 -0.75 -6.00
CA THR A 50 -5.01 -0.12 -5.52
C THR A 50 -5.19 1.30 -6.08
N TRP A 51 -4.08 2.00 -6.35
CA TRP A 51 -4.08 3.36 -6.90
C TRP A 51 -4.34 3.41 -8.40
N VAL A 52 -3.86 2.42 -9.17
CA VAL A 52 -4.08 2.41 -10.63
C VAL A 52 -5.56 2.48 -10.97
N GLY A 53 -6.40 1.73 -10.25
CA GLY A 53 -7.85 1.76 -10.46
C GLY A 53 -8.47 3.15 -10.32
N TYR A 54 -8.10 3.85 -9.25
CA TYR A 54 -8.54 5.23 -9.01
C TYR A 54 -8.00 6.21 -10.06
N GLU A 55 -6.72 6.10 -10.40
CA GLU A 55 -6.07 6.94 -11.41
C GLU A 55 -6.68 6.75 -12.80
N LEU A 56 -7.00 5.52 -13.20
CA LEU A 56 -7.69 5.24 -14.47
C LEU A 56 -9.07 5.89 -14.51
N GLY A 57 -9.80 5.88 -13.39
CA GLY A 57 -11.07 6.58 -13.24
C GLY A 57 -10.92 8.10 -13.45
N LEU A 58 -9.97 8.72 -12.73
CA LEU A 58 -9.68 10.15 -12.87
C LEU A 58 -9.25 10.54 -14.29
N ILE A 59 -8.39 9.72 -14.92
CA ILE A 59 -7.96 9.92 -16.30
C ILE A 59 -9.16 9.83 -17.25
N ASN A 60 -10.05 8.84 -17.04
CA ASN A 60 -11.26 8.69 -17.85
C ASN A 60 -12.19 9.90 -17.73
N ASP A 61 -12.42 10.39 -16.51
CA ASP A 61 -13.27 11.55 -16.26
C ASP A 61 -12.69 12.83 -16.89
N ALA A 62 -11.37 13.02 -16.77
CA ALA A 62 -10.68 14.13 -17.43
C ALA A 62 -10.75 14.03 -18.97
N LEU A 63 -10.60 12.83 -19.54
CA LEU A 63 -10.72 12.62 -20.98
C LEU A 63 -12.12 12.92 -21.50
N LYS A 64 -13.15 12.46 -20.78
CA LYS A 64 -14.56 12.75 -21.09
C LYS A 64 -14.86 14.25 -21.02
N ALA A 65 -14.32 14.95 -20.03
CA ALA A 65 -14.50 16.40 -19.89
C ALA A 65 -13.94 17.20 -21.09
N VAL A 66 -12.87 16.70 -21.72
CA VAL A 66 -12.23 17.34 -22.89
C VAL A 66 -12.72 16.74 -24.22
N GLY A 67 -13.53 15.69 -24.20
CA GLY A 67 -14.08 15.03 -25.40
C GLY A 67 -13.06 14.19 -26.18
N ILE A 68 -12.02 13.67 -25.52
CA ILE A 68 -10.98 12.85 -26.15
C ILE A 68 -11.27 11.37 -25.91
N GLU A 69 -11.45 10.59 -26.98
CA GLU A 69 -11.57 9.13 -26.91
C GLU A 69 -10.19 8.45 -26.75
N ALA A 70 -9.63 8.63 -25.56
CA ALA A 70 -8.45 7.97 -24.97
C ALA A 70 -8.74 6.61 -24.30
N ASN A 71 -7.93 5.57 -24.52
CA ASN A 71 -7.87 4.47 -23.54
C ASN A 71 -7.05 4.95 -22.32
N SER A 72 -7.70 5.11 -21.16
CA SER A 72 -7.11 5.63 -19.92
C SER A 72 -5.85 4.87 -19.48
N TYR A 73 -5.82 3.55 -19.68
CA TYR A 73 -4.66 2.73 -19.36
C TYR A 73 -3.44 3.08 -20.22
N THR A 74 -3.64 3.46 -21.49
CA THR A 74 -2.56 3.97 -22.35
C THR A 74 -1.93 5.23 -21.81
N ILE A 75 -2.77 6.15 -21.34
CA ILE A 75 -2.32 7.43 -20.83
C ILE A 75 -1.58 7.22 -19.51
N PHE A 76 -2.11 6.37 -18.64
CA PHE A 76 -1.43 5.93 -17.42
C PHE A 76 -0.03 5.37 -17.73
N LEU A 77 0.11 4.42 -18.66
CA LEU A 77 1.43 3.88 -19.02
C LEU A 77 2.39 4.95 -19.55
N LYS A 78 1.87 5.91 -20.33
CA LYS A 78 2.66 7.03 -20.85
C LYS A 78 3.01 8.07 -19.78
N SER A 79 2.27 8.13 -18.66
CA SER A 79 2.53 9.06 -17.57
C SER A 79 3.63 8.57 -16.62
N ILE A 80 3.87 7.25 -16.53
CA ILE A 80 4.88 6.65 -15.64
C ILE A 80 6.25 7.35 -15.72
N PRO A 81 6.85 7.62 -16.91
CA PRO A 81 8.14 8.30 -16.99
C PRO A 81 8.14 9.74 -16.45
N PHE A 82 6.97 10.37 -16.36
CA PHE A 82 6.79 11.75 -15.87
C PHE A 82 6.47 11.81 -14.37
N ARG A 83 6.41 10.68 -13.67
CA ARG A 83 6.20 10.61 -12.22
C ARG A 83 7.49 10.94 -11.48
N PHE A 84 7.95 12.19 -11.63
CA PHE A 84 9.25 12.64 -11.11
C PHE A 84 9.38 12.43 -9.60
N TYR A 85 8.32 12.68 -8.83
CA TYR A 85 8.34 12.45 -7.39
C TYR A 85 8.64 10.98 -7.06
N ASP A 86 7.90 10.04 -7.68
CA ASP A 86 8.06 8.61 -7.39
C ASP A 86 9.45 8.11 -7.78
N ILE A 87 9.93 8.50 -8.97
CA ILE A 87 11.25 8.14 -9.48
C ILE A 87 12.34 8.69 -8.57
N LEU A 88 12.26 9.98 -8.22
CA LEU A 88 13.28 10.64 -7.39
C LEU A 88 13.26 10.12 -5.95
N ALA A 89 12.08 9.84 -5.38
CA ALA A 89 11.95 9.26 -4.05
C ALA A 89 12.59 7.87 -3.98
N LEU A 90 12.30 6.99 -4.95
CA LEU A 90 12.94 5.67 -5.02
C LEU A 90 14.45 5.76 -5.26
N ALA A 91 14.88 6.68 -6.14
CA ALA A 91 16.30 6.92 -6.35
C ALA A 91 16.98 7.41 -5.06
N LEU A 92 16.34 8.29 -4.30
CA LEU A 92 16.87 8.80 -3.04
C LEU A 92 16.96 7.70 -1.98
N VAL A 93 15.94 6.84 -1.85
CA VAL A 93 15.99 5.66 -0.96
C VAL A 93 17.16 4.76 -1.33
N PHE A 94 17.34 4.47 -2.63
CA PHE A 94 18.46 3.69 -3.12
C PHE A 94 19.81 4.35 -2.80
N LEU A 95 19.94 5.65 -3.03
CA LEU A 95 21.17 6.41 -2.74
C LEU A 95 21.48 6.45 -1.24
N VAL A 96 20.50 6.69 -0.38
CA VAL A 96 20.66 6.67 1.08
C VAL A 96 21.09 5.29 1.56
N GLY A 97 20.52 4.23 0.99
CA GLY A 97 20.91 2.84 1.27
C GLY A 97 22.32 2.49 0.78
N TYR A 98 22.69 2.90 -0.43
CA TYR A 98 23.97 2.57 -1.06
C TYR A 98 25.14 3.40 -0.50
N LEU A 99 24.97 4.72 -0.42
CA LEU A 99 26.00 5.63 0.08
C LEU A 99 26.12 5.61 1.60
N MET A 100 25.12 5.06 2.29
CA MET A 100 25.02 5.05 3.75
C MET A 100 25.15 6.46 4.35
N ARG A 101 24.72 7.47 3.59
CA ARG A 101 24.71 8.87 3.99
C ARG A 101 23.29 9.29 4.33
N ASP A 102 23.11 9.58 5.61
CA ASP A 102 21.87 10.12 6.17
C ASP A 102 22.00 11.65 6.29
N PHE A 103 20.87 12.36 6.24
CA PHE A 103 20.84 13.82 6.23
C PHE A 103 19.88 14.39 7.28
N GLY A 104 20.12 15.63 7.71
CA GLY A 104 19.22 16.36 8.61
C GLY A 104 18.96 15.62 9.94
N PRO A 105 17.72 15.66 10.47
CA PRO A 105 17.37 14.97 11.72
C PRO A 105 17.59 13.46 11.69
N MET A 106 17.44 12.82 10.52
CA MET A 106 17.67 11.38 10.35
C MET A 106 19.14 11.01 10.59
N LEU A 107 20.09 11.88 10.21
CA LEU A 107 21.50 11.66 10.52
C LEU A 107 21.75 11.60 12.02
N THR A 108 21.14 12.51 12.80
CA THR A 108 21.26 12.52 14.26
C THR A 108 20.67 11.25 14.88
N ALA A 109 19.50 10.81 14.39
CA ALA A 109 18.86 9.58 14.83
C ALA A 109 19.70 8.33 14.52
N GLU A 110 20.31 8.28 13.33
CA GLU A 110 21.18 7.17 12.95
C GLU A 110 22.49 7.16 13.75
N GLN A 111 23.09 8.32 13.99
CA GLN A 111 24.27 8.43 14.86
C GLN A 111 23.97 7.96 16.29
N ARG A 112 22.79 8.31 16.83
CA ARG A 112 22.30 7.79 18.12
C ARG A 112 22.24 6.26 18.09
N ALA A 113 21.50 5.70 17.14
CA ALA A 113 21.32 4.25 17.02
C ALA A 113 22.66 3.50 16.90
N ARG A 114 23.60 4.01 16.10
CA ARG A 114 24.92 3.38 15.91
C ARG A 114 25.83 3.49 17.13
N LYS A 115 25.88 4.66 17.78
CA LYS A 115 26.79 4.91 18.91
C LYS A 115 26.30 4.29 20.22
N THR A 116 25.00 4.40 20.51
CA THR A 116 24.43 4.00 21.81
C THR A 116 23.61 2.72 21.74
N GLY A 117 23.26 2.24 20.55
CA GLY A 117 22.33 1.13 20.36
C GLY A 117 20.85 1.52 20.52
N LYS A 118 20.56 2.78 20.87
CA LYS A 118 19.17 3.25 21.04
C LYS A 118 18.53 3.55 19.67
N VAL A 119 17.76 2.61 19.15
CA VAL A 119 17.01 2.75 17.88
C VAL A 119 15.88 3.77 17.95
N LEU A 120 15.38 4.07 19.15
CA LEU A 120 14.37 5.09 19.44
C LEU A 120 14.98 6.28 20.18
N ALA A 121 14.41 7.48 19.96
CA ALA A 121 14.76 8.66 20.74
C ALA A 121 14.26 8.54 22.19
N ASP A 122 14.96 9.18 23.12
CA ASP A 122 14.49 9.27 24.50
C ASP A 122 13.17 10.05 24.55
N GLY A 123 12.13 9.46 25.13
CA GLY A 123 10.77 10.04 25.16
C GLY A 123 9.97 9.88 23.85
N ALA A 124 10.45 9.11 22.87
CA ALA A 124 9.68 8.82 21.68
C ALA A 124 8.39 8.05 22.02
N ILE A 125 7.26 8.50 21.45
CA ILE A 125 5.97 7.82 21.53
C ILE A 125 5.71 7.24 20.13
N PRO A 126 5.92 5.94 19.90
CA PRO A 126 5.62 5.32 18.62
C PRO A 126 4.13 5.47 18.32
N MET A 127 3.81 6.15 17.21
CA MET A 127 2.42 6.34 16.75
C MET A 127 1.71 4.99 16.52
N ALA A 128 2.50 3.98 16.16
CA ALA A 128 2.11 2.59 16.10
C ALA A 128 2.91 1.79 17.13
N THR A 129 2.55 1.91 18.41
CA THR A 129 2.36 0.69 19.22
C THR A 129 1.23 -0.08 18.57
N MET A 130 1.49 -0.64 17.37
CA MET A 130 0.73 -1.78 16.96
C MET A 130 0.94 -2.76 18.11
N GLU A 131 -0.10 -3.00 18.89
CA GLU A 131 -0.34 -4.25 19.62
C GLU A 131 -0.43 -5.43 18.62
N ILE A 132 0.42 -5.41 17.59
CA ILE A 132 1.29 -6.51 17.30
C ILE A 132 2.51 -6.33 18.24
N ASP A 133 2.33 -6.12 19.56
CA ASP A 133 2.64 -7.25 20.44
C ASP A 133 2.34 -8.47 19.64
N ALA A 134 3.43 -9.05 19.08
CA ALA A 134 3.38 -10.35 18.47
C ALA A 134 2.27 -11.06 19.23
N VAL A 135 1.24 -11.53 18.52
CA VAL A 135 0.55 -12.70 19.05
C VAL A 135 1.74 -13.58 19.36
N GLU A 136 2.18 -13.56 20.62
CA GLU A 136 3.26 -14.37 21.10
C GLU A 136 2.62 -15.67 20.75
N SER A 137 3.11 -16.27 19.67
CA SER A 137 2.63 -17.55 19.24
C SER A 137 3.14 -18.43 20.36
N ASP A 138 2.38 -18.43 21.44
CA ASP A 138 2.45 -19.33 22.53
C ASP A 138 2.20 -20.65 21.81
N LYS A 139 3.29 -21.40 21.66
CA LYS A 139 3.51 -22.58 20.80
C LYS A 139 4.44 -22.29 19.63
N ASP A 140 5.56 -23.01 19.66
CA ASP A 140 6.35 -23.72 18.62
C ASP A 140 5.77 -23.83 17.18
N VAL A 141 5.15 -22.78 16.65
CA VAL A 141 4.54 -22.73 15.32
C VAL A 141 5.64 -22.43 14.31
N LYS A 142 5.89 -23.39 13.41
CA LYS A 142 6.80 -23.17 12.28
C LYS A 142 6.26 -22.05 11.40
N LEU A 143 6.97 -20.92 11.39
CA LEU A 143 6.70 -19.79 10.50
C LEU A 143 6.77 -20.27 9.05
N LYS A 144 5.64 -20.28 8.35
CA LYS A 144 5.56 -20.63 6.92
C LYS A 144 5.28 -19.38 6.10
N ILE A 145 6.19 -19.09 5.17
CA ILE A 145 6.06 -17.97 4.22
C ILE A 145 4.74 -18.04 3.45
N SER A 146 4.23 -19.25 3.19
CA SER A 146 2.95 -19.47 2.52
C SER A 146 1.77 -18.76 3.19
N ASN A 147 1.79 -18.58 4.52
CA ASN A 147 0.69 -17.99 5.26
C ASN A 147 0.56 -16.49 5.04
N ALA A 148 1.63 -15.82 4.62
CA ALA A 148 1.60 -14.44 4.16
C ALA A 148 1.39 -14.37 2.64
N LEU A 149 2.08 -15.24 1.90
CA LEU A 149 2.17 -15.13 0.44
C LEU A 149 0.89 -15.57 -0.28
N VAL A 150 0.20 -16.61 0.22
CA VAL A 150 -1.03 -17.11 -0.41
C VAL A 150 -2.17 -16.10 -0.35
N PRO A 151 -2.55 -15.50 0.81
CA PRO A 151 -3.58 -14.46 0.83
C PRO A 151 -3.26 -13.25 -0.06
N ILE A 152 -1.98 -12.86 -0.14
CA ILE A 152 -1.52 -11.78 -1.01
C ILE A 152 -1.74 -12.14 -2.48
N ILE A 153 -1.31 -13.34 -2.91
CA ILE A 153 -1.55 -13.80 -4.29
C ILE A 153 -3.04 -13.88 -4.59
N THR A 154 -3.85 -14.39 -3.65
CA THR A 154 -5.31 -14.44 -3.82
C THR A 154 -5.88 -13.05 -4.07
N LEU A 155 -5.47 -12.04 -3.29
CA LEU A 155 -5.91 -10.66 -3.49
C LEU A 155 -5.59 -10.18 -4.91
N VAL A 156 -4.35 -10.38 -5.35
CA VAL A 156 -3.90 -9.98 -6.68
C VAL A 156 -4.72 -10.70 -7.76
N VAL A 157 -4.80 -12.03 -7.72
CA VAL A 157 -5.49 -12.81 -8.76
C VAL A 157 -6.99 -12.45 -8.83
N VAL A 158 -7.65 -12.32 -7.68
CA VAL A 158 -9.08 -11.97 -7.63
C VAL A 158 -9.32 -10.54 -8.08
N ALA A 159 -8.44 -9.59 -7.75
CA ALA A 159 -8.55 -8.22 -8.23
C ALA A 159 -8.40 -8.14 -9.76
N PHE A 160 -7.43 -8.85 -10.35
CA PHE A 160 -7.26 -8.91 -11.81
C PHE A 160 -8.45 -9.54 -12.51
N PHE A 161 -8.94 -10.66 -11.95
CA PHE A 161 -10.14 -11.29 -12.47
C PHE A 161 -11.36 -10.38 -12.34
N GLY A 162 -11.47 -9.65 -11.22
CA GLY A 162 -12.52 -8.66 -10.97
C GLY A 162 -12.48 -7.51 -11.99
N LEU A 163 -11.29 -6.95 -12.26
CA LEU A 163 -11.12 -5.91 -13.28
C LEU A 163 -11.51 -6.43 -14.67
N TRP A 164 -11.03 -7.62 -15.04
CA TRP A 164 -11.37 -8.22 -16.33
C TRP A 164 -12.87 -8.50 -16.47
N TYR A 165 -13.48 -9.08 -15.44
CA TYR A 165 -14.89 -9.47 -15.46
C TYR A 165 -15.83 -8.27 -15.41
N ASN A 166 -15.56 -7.32 -14.51
CA ASN A 166 -16.37 -6.11 -14.34
C ASN A 166 -16.23 -5.16 -15.53
N GLY A 167 -15.05 -5.13 -16.16
CA GLY A 167 -14.79 -4.39 -17.39
C GLY A 167 -15.36 -5.00 -18.66
N GLY A 168 -16.24 -6.00 -18.59
CA GLY A 168 -16.86 -6.59 -19.78
C GLY A 168 -15.96 -7.54 -20.58
N GLY A 169 -14.80 -7.93 -20.04
CA GLY A 169 -13.87 -8.86 -20.68
C GLY A 169 -14.48 -10.24 -20.98
N SER A 170 -15.54 -10.63 -20.26
CA SER A 170 -16.30 -11.87 -20.51
C SER A 170 -17.03 -11.90 -21.87
N LYS A 171 -17.24 -10.75 -22.51
CA LYS A 171 -17.89 -10.62 -23.82
C LYS A 171 -16.91 -10.55 -24.99
N LEU A 172 -15.61 -10.46 -24.70
CA LEU A 172 -14.54 -10.23 -25.68
C LEU A 172 -13.58 -11.43 -25.72
N PRO A 173 -12.98 -11.76 -26.87
CA PRO A 173 -11.95 -12.79 -26.93
C PRO A 173 -10.71 -12.36 -26.12
N ILE A 174 -10.09 -13.31 -25.40
CA ILE A 174 -8.92 -13.07 -24.55
C ILE A 174 -7.71 -12.70 -25.44
N THR A 175 -7.55 -11.41 -25.67
CA THR A 175 -6.41 -10.79 -26.36
C THR A 175 -5.88 -9.64 -25.51
N LEU A 176 -4.59 -9.33 -25.64
CA LEU A 176 -3.95 -8.30 -24.83
C LEU A 176 -4.60 -6.92 -24.99
N ALA A 177 -5.12 -6.61 -26.18
CA ALA A 177 -5.89 -5.40 -26.45
C ALA A 177 -7.22 -5.40 -25.66
N ASN A 178 -7.99 -6.47 -25.74
CA ASN A 178 -9.29 -6.57 -25.07
C ASN A 178 -9.17 -6.62 -23.53
N ILE A 179 -8.10 -7.18 -22.98
CA ILE A 179 -7.83 -7.14 -21.54
C ILE A 179 -7.58 -5.70 -21.09
N ARG A 180 -6.79 -4.96 -21.88
CA ARG A 180 -6.49 -3.55 -21.62
C ARG A 180 -7.74 -2.68 -21.71
N ASP A 181 -8.60 -2.93 -22.69
CA ASP A 181 -9.85 -2.19 -22.85
C ASP A 181 -10.82 -2.52 -21.70
N ALA A 182 -10.95 -3.80 -21.33
CA ALA A 182 -11.73 -4.19 -20.16
C ALA A 182 -11.22 -3.51 -18.88
N PHE A 183 -9.90 -3.44 -18.68
CA PHE A 183 -9.34 -2.77 -17.50
C PHE A 183 -9.61 -1.26 -17.48
N GLY A 184 -9.67 -0.63 -18.66
CA GLY A 184 -10.00 0.79 -18.78
C GLY A 184 -11.48 1.10 -18.50
N GLU A 185 -12.38 0.16 -18.76
CA GLU A 185 -13.82 0.30 -18.52
C GLU A 185 -14.28 -0.24 -17.16
N ALA A 186 -13.43 -0.98 -16.44
CA ALA A 186 -13.78 -1.59 -15.17
C ALA A 186 -13.92 -0.58 -14.03
N ASP A 187 -14.89 -0.83 -13.13
CA ASP A 187 -14.89 -0.22 -11.80
C ASP A 187 -13.91 -0.97 -10.91
N ALA A 188 -12.79 -0.31 -10.61
CA ALA A 188 -11.73 -0.86 -9.78
C ALA A 188 -12.15 -1.03 -8.30
N SER A 189 -13.07 -0.21 -7.80
CA SER A 189 -13.53 -0.28 -6.41
C SER A 189 -14.19 -1.62 -6.12
N VAL A 190 -15.02 -2.09 -7.05
CA VAL A 190 -15.68 -3.40 -6.96
C VAL A 190 -14.67 -4.54 -7.03
N ALA A 191 -13.72 -4.47 -7.96
CA ALA A 191 -12.70 -5.50 -8.14
C ALA A 191 -11.79 -5.64 -6.90
N LEU A 192 -11.39 -4.52 -6.30
CA LEU A 192 -10.59 -4.49 -5.09
C LEU A 192 -11.38 -4.99 -3.88
N LEU A 193 -12.67 -4.68 -3.78
CA LEU A 193 -13.54 -5.18 -2.71
C LEU A 193 -13.61 -6.72 -2.73
N TRP A 194 -13.79 -7.32 -3.91
CA TRP A 194 -13.77 -8.78 -4.05
C TRP A 194 -12.40 -9.36 -3.68
N GLY A 195 -11.31 -8.73 -4.13
CA GLY A 195 -9.95 -9.14 -3.80
C GLY A 195 -9.68 -9.16 -2.30
N ALA A 196 -10.05 -8.08 -1.59
CA ALA A 196 -9.88 -7.96 -0.15
C ALA A 196 -10.74 -8.99 0.62
N ALA A 197 -12.00 -9.17 0.22
CA ALA A 197 -12.90 -10.13 0.87
C ALA A 197 -12.40 -11.58 0.69
N CYS A 198 -12.06 -11.99 -0.54
CA CYS A 198 -11.55 -13.33 -0.80
C CYS A 198 -10.21 -13.60 -0.12
N SER A 199 -9.30 -12.63 -0.14
CA SER A 199 -8.00 -12.73 0.54
C SER A 199 -8.15 -12.89 2.06
N GLY A 200 -9.04 -12.09 2.68
CA GLY A 200 -9.35 -12.20 4.11
C GLY A 200 -9.92 -13.57 4.48
N ILE A 201 -10.86 -14.09 3.68
CA ILE A 201 -11.41 -15.44 3.88
C ILE A 201 -10.31 -16.50 3.76
N VAL A 202 -9.47 -16.42 2.73
CA VAL A 202 -8.36 -17.37 2.55
C VAL A 202 -7.38 -17.32 3.72
N ALA A 203 -7.04 -16.13 4.22
CA ALA A 203 -6.19 -15.97 5.39
C ALA A 203 -6.78 -16.65 6.64
N ILE A 204 -8.07 -16.42 6.92
CA ILE A 204 -8.78 -17.05 8.05
C ILE A 204 -8.84 -18.57 7.87
N CYS A 205 -9.19 -19.06 6.69
CA CYS A 205 -9.21 -20.49 6.39
C CYS A 205 -7.83 -21.14 6.57
N MET A 206 -6.76 -20.50 6.09
CA MET A 206 -5.41 -21.04 6.25
C MET A 206 -4.96 -21.06 7.71
N ALA A 207 -5.20 -19.98 8.47
CA ALA A 207 -4.83 -19.91 9.88
C ALA A 207 -5.54 -20.98 10.72
N THR A 208 -6.82 -21.23 10.43
CA THR A 208 -7.64 -22.23 11.13
C THR A 208 -7.33 -23.67 10.69
N MET A 209 -7.18 -23.94 9.38
CA MET A 209 -6.82 -25.26 8.86
C MET A 209 -5.45 -25.72 9.33
N GLN A 210 -4.49 -24.80 9.45
CA GLN A 210 -3.16 -25.10 9.98
C GLN A 210 -3.12 -25.15 11.51
N LYS A 211 -4.26 -24.92 12.18
CA LYS A 211 -4.41 -24.89 13.64
C LYS A 211 -3.42 -23.91 14.31
N ILE A 212 -3.13 -22.81 13.63
CA ILE A 212 -2.30 -21.72 14.16
C ILE A 212 -3.15 -20.85 15.07
N LEU A 213 -4.36 -20.54 14.62
CA LEU A 213 -5.36 -19.78 15.36
C LEU A 213 -6.69 -20.54 15.35
N THR A 214 -7.48 -20.37 16.40
CA THR A 214 -8.90 -20.72 16.41
C THR A 214 -9.69 -19.79 15.50
N LEU A 215 -10.90 -20.18 15.11
CA LEU A 215 -11.76 -19.32 14.26
C LEU A 215 -12.08 -17.97 14.94
N HIS A 216 -12.23 -17.98 16.27
CA HIS A 216 -12.47 -16.78 17.05
C HIS A 216 -11.25 -15.85 17.02
N GLU A 217 -10.06 -16.36 17.33
CA GLU A 217 -8.80 -15.60 17.28
C GLU A 217 -8.51 -15.07 15.87
N ALA A 218 -8.77 -15.86 14.83
CA ALA A 218 -8.57 -15.44 13.44
C ALA A 218 -9.52 -14.29 13.06
N PHE A 219 -10.78 -14.33 13.49
CA PHE A 219 -11.72 -13.25 13.27
C PHE A 219 -11.38 -12.00 14.09
N GLU A 220 -10.98 -12.17 15.35
CA GLU A 220 -10.52 -11.07 16.20
C GLU A 220 -9.29 -10.37 15.61
N ALA A 221 -8.31 -11.14 15.13
CA ALA A 221 -7.14 -10.62 14.42
C ALA A 221 -7.53 -9.84 13.16
N TRP A 222 -8.50 -10.34 12.38
CA TRP A 222 -9.03 -9.64 11.21
C TRP A 222 -9.70 -8.30 11.59
N VAL A 223 -10.52 -8.29 12.64
CA VAL A 223 -11.18 -7.07 13.17
C VAL A 223 -10.15 -6.07 13.69
N ASN A 224 -9.15 -6.53 14.44
CA ASN A 224 -8.09 -5.66 14.96
C ASN A 224 -7.25 -5.05 13.84
N GLY A 225 -6.97 -5.83 12.78
CA GLY A 225 -6.39 -5.32 11.54
C GLY A 225 -7.24 -4.21 10.92
N ALA A 226 -8.56 -4.41 10.78
CA ALA A 226 -9.47 -3.39 10.26
C ALA A 226 -9.54 -2.12 11.14
N LYS A 227 -9.56 -2.28 12.47
CA LYS A 227 -9.55 -1.15 13.42
C LYS A 227 -8.34 -0.24 13.26
N SER A 228 -7.17 -0.81 12.92
CA SER A 228 -5.95 -0.03 12.73
C SER A 228 -6.05 1.03 11.62
N LEU A 229 -6.96 0.84 10.65
CA LEU A 229 -7.18 1.76 9.53
C LEU A 229 -8.24 2.84 9.82
N VAL A 230 -8.92 2.78 10.96
CA VAL A 230 -10.01 3.73 11.29
C VAL A 230 -9.49 5.17 11.35
N ILE A 231 -8.31 5.39 11.93
CA ILE A 231 -7.70 6.72 12.00
C ILE A 231 -7.40 7.28 10.60
N THR A 232 -6.95 6.43 9.68
CA THR A 232 -6.72 6.78 8.28
C THR A 232 -8.02 7.21 7.60
N CYS A 233 -9.11 6.47 7.80
CA CYS A 233 -10.43 6.84 7.26
C CYS A 233 -10.91 8.21 7.77
N VAL A 234 -10.67 8.52 9.05
CA VAL A 234 -10.99 9.83 9.63
C VAL A 234 -10.19 10.95 8.94
N ILE A 235 -8.88 10.75 8.76
CA ILE A 235 -8.00 11.72 8.07
C ILE A 235 -8.47 11.95 6.63
N LEU A 236 -8.77 10.89 5.87
CA LEU A 236 -9.24 11.00 4.49
C LEU A 236 -10.58 11.73 4.38
N THR A 237 -11.50 11.46 5.31
CA THR A 237 -12.80 12.14 5.37
C THR A 237 -12.60 13.65 5.58
N PHE A 238 -11.71 14.05 6.49
CA PHE A 238 -11.38 15.46 6.68
C PHE A 238 -10.65 16.06 5.48
N ALA A 239 -9.78 15.31 4.82
CA ALA A 239 -9.09 15.78 3.62
C ALA A 239 -10.08 16.10 2.49
N TRP A 240 -11.05 15.21 2.21
CA TRP A 240 -12.09 15.46 1.22
C TRP A 240 -13.02 16.62 1.61
N SER A 241 -13.35 16.74 2.90
CA SER A 241 -14.11 17.87 3.41
C SER A 241 -13.38 19.20 3.16
N LEU A 242 -12.08 19.25 3.44
CA LEU A 242 -11.24 20.42 3.20
C LEU A 242 -11.15 20.74 1.70
N GLY A 243 -10.99 19.71 0.85
CA GLY A 243 -10.99 19.86 -0.61
C GLY A 243 -12.28 20.49 -1.14
N SER A 244 -13.44 20.00 -0.68
CA SER A 244 -14.75 20.57 -1.08
C SER A 244 -14.93 22.02 -0.63
N ILE A 245 -14.42 22.39 0.55
CA ILE A 245 -14.44 23.79 1.02
C ILE A 245 -13.53 24.65 0.14
N ALA A 246 -12.31 24.18 -0.15
CA ALA A 246 -11.35 24.91 -0.98
C ALA A 246 -11.90 25.18 -2.39
N GLU A 247 -12.61 24.20 -2.97
CA GLU A 247 -13.31 24.32 -4.25
C GLU A 247 -14.43 25.36 -4.20
N LYS A 248 -15.29 25.33 -3.18
CA LYS A 248 -16.38 26.31 -3.01
C LYS A 248 -15.91 27.75 -2.82
N VAL A 249 -14.74 27.94 -2.23
CA VAL A 249 -14.16 29.27 -1.99
C VAL A 249 -13.37 29.78 -3.21
N GLY A 250 -13.21 28.97 -4.27
CA GLY A 250 -12.49 29.37 -5.48
C GLY A 250 -10.99 29.53 -5.24
N THR A 251 -10.43 28.77 -4.28
CA THR A 251 -9.01 28.88 -3.91
C THR A 251 -8.08 28.60 -5.10
N ALA A 252 -8.47 27.68 -5.98
CA ALA A 252 -7.72 27.34 -7.18
C ALA A 252 -7.60 28.53 -8.15
N ASP A 253 -8.67 29.33 -8.29
CA ASP A 253 -8.71 30.49 -9.19
C ASP A 253 -7.81 31.66 -8.70
N TYR A 254 -7.37 31.62 -7.45
CA TYR A 254 -6.55 32.66 -6.84
C TYR A 254 -5.06 32.31 -6.79
N LEU A 255 -4.70 31.03 -6.93
CA LEU A 255 -3.33 30.51 -6.83
C LEU A 255 -2.72 30.10 -8.18
N VAL A 256 -3.53 29.96 -9.23
CA VAL A 256 -3.12 29.60 -10.60
C VAL A 256 -3.17 30.81 -11.52
#